data_AF-A0A9E5UWS5-F1
#
_entry.id   AF-A0A9E5UWS5-F1
#
_cell.length_a   1.000
_cell.length_b   1.000
_cell.length_c   1.000
_cell.angle_alpha   90.00
_cell.angle_beta   90.00
_cell.angle_gamma   90.00
#
_symmetry.space_group_name_H-M   'P 1'
#
loop_
_entity.id
_entity.type
_entity.pdbx_description
1 polymer ?
#
loop_
_entity_poly.entity_id
_entity_poly.type
_entity_poly.pdbx_seq_one_letter_code
_entity_poly.pdbx_strand_id
1 'polypeptide(L)'
;MTRHTLFVCKSCSATIAHKDVTDDTITEGVLLLKHLQKLQQNRSIESELNVEAVGCLWTCDRPCAVAFSAPDKATYLFTKVPANADEALLQFGELYLNSKAGDIPWKQFPEVLQSAEVAKIPSILEGKD
;
A
#
# COMPACT_ATOMS: atom_id res chain seq x y z
N MET A 1 -15.76 -7.51 -12.02
CA MET A 1 -15.49 -6.65 -10.86
C MET A 1 -14.18 -5.91 -11.12
N THR A 2 -14.11 -4.61 -10.84
CA THR A 2 -12.87 -3.84 -10.94
C THR A 2 -11.89 -4.33 -9.86
N ARG A 3 -10.65 -4.62 -10.27
CA ARG A 3 -9.63 -5.11 -9.35
C ARG A 3 -9.02 -3.92 -8.61
N HIS A 4 -9.22 -3.85 -7.30
CA HIS A 4 -8.53 -2.92 -6.42
C HIS A 4 -7.25 -3.58 -5.95
N THR A 5 -6.12 -2.89 -6.04
CA THR A 5 -4.82 -3.48 -5.68
C THR A 5 -4.01 -2.55 -4.79
N LEU A 6 -3.50 -3.11 -3.70
CA LEU A 6 -2.39 -2.58 -2.92
C LEU A 6 -1.10 -3.19 -3.45
N PHE A 7 -0.36 -2.44 -4.23
CA PHE A 7 0.96 -2.81 -4.73
C PHE A 7 2.03 -2.50 -3.68
N VAL A 8 2.96 -3.43 -3.45
CA VAL A 8 4.10 -3.26 -2.54
C VAL A 8 5.40 -3.33 -3.35
N CYS A 9 6.21 -2.26 -3.31
CA CYS A 9 7.51 -2.23 -3.95
C CYS A 9 8.47 -3.23 -3.30
N LYS A 10 8.78 -4.35 -3.95
CA LYS A 10 9.72 -5.34 -3.40
C LYS A 10 11.20 -5.03 -3.68
N SER A 11 11.47 -4.13 -4.63
CA SER A 11 12.84 -3.77 -5.04
C SER A 11 13.39 -2.53 -4.33
N CYS A 12 12.63 -1.93 -3.41
CA CYS A 12 13.05 -0.75 -2.67
C CYS A 12 14.22 -1.14 -1.76
N SER A 13 15.42 -0.63 -2.06
CA SER A 13 16.66 -0.95 -1.36
C SER A 13 16.77 -0.17 -0.05
N ALA A 14 15.93 -0.51 0.94
CA ALA A 14 16.35 -0.34 2.32
C ALA A 14 16.82 -1.70 2.80
N THR A 15 18.14 -1.86 2.80
CA THR A 15 18.84 -2.93 3.48
C THR A 15 18.54 -2.77 4.97
N ILE A 16 17.50 -3.41 5.48
CA ILE A 16 17.20 -3.24 6.90
C ILE A 16 18.16 -4.12 7.69
N ALA A 17 18.98 -3.46 8.50
CA ALA A 17 19.56 -4.01 9.71
C ALA A 17 18.45 -4.29 10.76
N HIS A 18 17.52 -5.21 10.46
CA HIS A 18 16.60 -5.73 11.46
C HIS A 18 17.33 -6.84 12.19
N LYS A 19 17.37 -6.77 13.53
CA LYS A 19 18.06 -7.76 14.38
C LYS A 19 17.55 -9.21 14.18
N ASP A 20 16.37 -9.37 13.57
CA ASP A 20 15.70 -10.65 13.37
C ASP A 20 15.74 -11.14 11.91
N VAL A 21 16.45 -10.46 11.01
CA VAL A 21 16.57 -10.86 9.60
C VAL A 21 17.96 -11.45 9.35
N THR A 22 18.01 -12.77 9.13
CA THR A 22 19.26 -13.53 8.93
C THR A 22 19.74 -13.55 7.48
N ASP A 23 19.06 -12.83 6.58
CA ASP A 23 19.36 -12.79 5.15
C ASP A 23 19.49 -11.33 4.69
N ASP A 24 20.72 -10.95 4.34
CA ASP A 24 21.11 -9.60 3.89
C ASP A 24 20.37 -9.15 2.60
N THR A 25 19.52 -10.01 2.01
CA THR A 25 18.77 -9.72 0.78
C THR A 25 17.30 -9.33 0.98
N ILE A 26 16.77 -9.35 2.21
CA ILE A 26 15.36 -9.04 2.46
C ILE A 26 15.16 -7.51 2.61
N THR A 27 14.42 -6.93 1.67
CA THR A 27 14.02 -5.50 1.69
C THR A 27 12.81 -5.25 2.59
N GLU A 28 12.61 -3.99 3.03
CA GLU A 28 11.42 -3.59 3.82
C GLU A 28 10.12 -3.99 3.13
N GLY A 29 10.05 -3.81 1.81
CA GLY A 29 8.86 -4.13 1.03
C GLY A 29 8.56 -5.61 0.99
N VAL A 30 9.57 -6.48 1.00
CA VAL A 30 9.36 -7.94 1.10
C VAL A 30 8.81 -8.31 2.48
N LEU A 31 9.29 -7.69 3.56
CA LEU A 31 8.76 -7.92 4.91
C LEU A 31 7.32 -7.45 5.02
N LEU A 32 7.05 -6.21 4.58
CA LEU A 32 5.71 -5.63 4.58
C LEU A 32 4.73 -6.47 3.77
N LEU A 33 5.13 -6.93 2.57
CA LEU A 33 4.31 -7.81 1.74
C LEU A 33 3.94 -9.10 2.48
N LYS A 34 4.90 -9.76 3.12
CA LYS A 34 4.66 -10.99 3.89
C LYS A 34 3.68 -10.75 5.05
N HIS A 35 3.83 -9.65 5.77
CA HIS A 35 2.93 -9.29 6.87
C HIS A 35 1.51 -9.02 6.37
N LEU A 36 1.36 -8.22 5.31
CA LEU A 36 0.06 -7.92 4.69
C LEU A 36 -0.64 -9.19 4.22
N GLN A 37 0.07 -10.08 3.52
CA GLN A 37 -0.48 -11.37 3.05
C GLN A 37 -0.92 -12.26 4.21
N LYS A 38 -0.14 -12.32 5.30
CA LYS A 38 -0.51 -13.07 6.51
C LYS A 38 -1.75 -12.48 7.20
N LEU A 39 -1.86 -11.15 7.25
CA LEU A 39 -3.04 -10.47 7.81
C LEU A 39 -4.28 -10.70 6.95
N GLN A 40 -4.15 -10.71 5.62
CA GLN A 40 -5.26 -10.97 4.71
C GLN A 40 -5.85 -12.37 4.85
N GLN A 41 -5.02 -13.40 5.05
CA GLN A 41 -5.51 -14.77 5.28
C GLN A 41 -6.46 -14.89 6.48
N ASN A 42 -6.38 -13.95 7.43
CA ASN A 42 -7.22 -13.91 8.62
C ASN A 42 -8.44 -12.99 8.49
N ARG A 43 -8.66 -12.38 7.31
CA ARG A 43 -9.76 -11.42 7.06
C ARG A 43 -10.59 -11.86 5.86
N SER A 44 -11.91 -11.67 5.94
CA SER A 44 -12.83 -11.93 4.82
C SER A 44 -12.70 -10.92 3.66
N ILE A 45 -11.76 -9.97 3.73
CA ILE A 45 -11.57 -8.89 2.76
C ILE A 45 -10.72 -9.29 1.55
N GLU A 46 -10.18 -10.51 1.58
CA GLU A 46 -9.30 -11.07 0.55
C GLU A 46 -9.97 -11.09 -0.84
N SER A 47 -11.30 -11.12 -0.90
CA SER A 47 -12.04 -11.11 -2.19
C SER A 47 -12.10 -9.74 -2.88
N GLU A 48 -11.83 -8.64 -2.18
CA GLU A 48 -12.10 -7.28 -2.70
C GLU A 48 -10.84 -6.44 -2.90
N LEU A 49 -9.82 -6.60 -2.04
CA LEU A 49 -8.53 -5.92 -2.16
C LEU A 49 -7.41 -6.92 -2.39
N ASN A 50 -6.79 -6.88 -3.56
CA ASN A 50 -5.63 -7.69 -3.89
C ASN A 50 -4.34 -7.05 -3.33
N VAL A 51 -3.51 -7.79 -2.61
CA VAL A 51 -2.17 -7.34 -2.21
C VAL A 51 -1.13 -8.00 -3.11
N GLU A 52 -0.37 -7.20 -3.85
CA GLU A 52 0.52 -7.71 -4.89
C GLU A 52 1.91 -7.09 -4.80
N ALA A 53 2.93 -7.88 -5.08
CA ALA A 53 4.28 -7.36 -5.25
C ALA A 53 4.41 -6.64 -6.60
N VAL A 54 5.06 -5.48 -6.60
CA VAL A 54 5.47 -4.78 -7.82
C VAL A 54 6.98 -4.56 -7.84
N GLY A 55 7.53 -4.29 -9.02
CA GLY A 55 8.90 -3.84 -9.17
C GLY A 55 9.14 -2.44 -8.62
N CYS A 56 10.15 -1.74 -9.15
CA CYS A 56 10.54 -0.43 -8.66
C CYS A 56 9.44 0.62 -8.92
N LEU A 57 9.06 1.36 -7.89
CA LEU A 57 8.18 2.53 -7.97
C LEU A 57 8.96 3.86 -8.03
N TRP A 58 10.28 3.81 -8.23
CA TRP A 58 11.18 4.96 -8.36
C TRP A 58 11.26 5.88 -7.13
N THR A 59 11.03 5.31 -5.95
CA THR A 59 11.06 6.01 -4.65
C THR A 59 12.10 5.40 -3.71
N CYS A 60 13.23 4.93 -4.26
CA CYS A 60 14.23 4.19 -3.48
C CYS A 60 14.94 5.03 -2.41
N ASP A 61 14.90 6.36 -2.52
CA ASP A 61 15.38 7.30 -1.49
C ASP A 61 14.37 7.50 -0.34
N ARG A 62 13.16 6.93 -0.47
CA ARG A 62 12.04 7.06 0.47
C ARG A 62 11.35 5.70 0.75
N PRO A 63 12.09 4.64 1.10
CA PRO A 63 11.48 3.35 1.43
C PRO A 63 10.73 3.42 2.78
N CYS A 64 9.76 2.54 3.05
CA CYS A 64 9.10 1.62 2.12
C CYS A 64 8.03 2.35 1.27
N ALA A 65 7.70 1.80 0.09
CA ALA A 65 6.70 2.39 -0.81
C ALA A 65 5.60 1.39 -1.21
N VAL A 66 4.37 1.89 -1.25
CA VAL A 66 3.18 1.13 -1.66
C VAL A 66 2.24 2.00 -2.49
N ALA A 67 1.43 1.38 -3.35
CA ALA A 67 0.45 2.09 -4.14
C ALA A 67 -0.94 1.43 -4.10
N PHE A 68 -1.98 2.20 -3.83
CA PHE A 68 -3.37 1.79 -4.04
C PHE A 68 -3.80 2.23 -5.44
N SER A 69 -4.28 1.30 -6.26
CA SER A 69 -4.72 1.59 -7.62
C SER A 69 -5.91 0.74 -8.04
N ALA A 70 -6.81 1.35 -8.81
CA ALA A 70 -7.92 0.71 -9.51
C ALA A 70 -8.25 1.55 -10.76
N PRO A 71 -8.82 0.97 -11.83
CA PRO A 71 -9.02 1.68 -13.10
C PRO A 71 -9.81 3.00 -12.99
N ASP A 72 -10.84 3.02 -12.16
CA ASP A 72 -11.83 4.11 -12.01
C ASP A 72 -11.59 5.00 -10.78
N LYS A 73 -10.44 4.86 -10.12
CA LYS A 73 -10.12 5.54 -8.86
C LYS A 73 -8.78 6.25 -8.90
N ALA A 74 -8.64 7.31 -8.09
CA ALA A 74 -7.35 7.96 -7.90
C ALA A 74 -6.33 6.96 -7.35
N THR A 75 -5.11 6.99 -7.88
CA THR A 75 -4.01 6.18 -7.36
C THR A 75 -3.34 6.92 -6.21
N TYR A 76 -3.14 6.25 -5.07
CA TYR A 76 -2.34 6.79 -3.97
C TYR A 76 -0.99 6.09 -3.94
N LEU A 77 0.10 6.85 -4.07
CA LEU A 77 1.45 6.37 -3.81
C LEU A 77 1.89 6.88 -2.44
N PHE A 78 2.11 5.95 -1.52
CA PHE A 78 2.71 6.23 -0.22
C PHE A 78 4.20 5.88 -0.24
N THR A 79 5.01 6.74 0.37
CA THR A 79 6.44 6.55 0.58
C THR A 79 6.80 6.86 2.03
N LYS A 80 7.98 6.44 2.50
CA LYS A 80 8.34 6.46 3.93
C LYS A 80 7.26 5.79 4.79
N VAL A 81 6.70 4.70 4.29
CA VAL A 81 5.67 3.93 5.01
C VAL A 81 6.27 3.40 6.31
N PRO A 82 5.69 3.70 7.48
CA PRO A 82 6.19 3.19 8.75
C PRO A 82 6.18 1.66 8.81
N ALA A 83 7.16 1.06 9.48
CA ALA A 83 7.30 -0.41 9.55
C ALA A 83 6.09 -1.13 10.20
N ASN A 84 5.33 -0.43 11.04
CA ASN A 84 4.12 -0.93 11.72
C ASN A 84 2.82 -0.45 11.04
N ALA A 85 2.87 -0.06 9.77
CA ALA A 85 1.71 0.46 9.03
C ALA A 85 0.87 -0.62 8.34
N ASP A 86 1.16 -1.91 8.52
CA ASP A 86 0.46 -3.03 7.88
C ASP A 86 -1.05 -3.03 8.15
N GLU A 87 -1.48 -2.91 9.41
CA GLU A 87 -2.90 -2.78 9.75
C GLU A 87 -3.52 -1.48 9.20
N ALA A 88 -2.77 -0.38 9.27
CA ALA A 88 -3.21 0.92 8.78
C ALA A 88 -3.40 0.92 7.25
N LEU A 89 -2.55 0.22 6.50
CA LEU A 89 -2.70 0.05 5.05
C LEU A 89 -3.95 -0.75 4.71
N LEU A 90 -4.28 -1.80 5.48
CA LEU A 90 -5.53 -2.54 5.26
C LEU A 90 -6.77 -1.69 5.59
N GLN A 91 -6.72 -0.89 6.67
CA GLN A 91 -7.78 0.07 7.00
C GLN A 91 -7.95 1.14 5.91
N PHE A 92 -6.86 1.67 5.36
CA PHE A 92 -6.92 2.57 4.22
C PHE A 92 -7.50 1.86 2.99
N GLY A 93 -7.13 0.60 2.76
CA GLY A 93 -7.70 -0.26 1.73
C GLY A 93 -9.22 -0.39 1.84
N GLU A 94 -9.75 -0.58 3.05
CA GLU A 94 -11.20 -0.61 3.31
C GLU A 94 -11.89 0.71 2.90
N LEU A 95 -11.29 1.86 3.26
CA LEU A 95 -11.80 3.17 2.83
C LEU A 95 -11.75 3.32 1.30
N TYR A 96 -10.65 2.86 0.69
CA TYR A 96 -10.43 2.89 -0.75
C TYR A 96 -11.43 2.03 -1.52
N LEU A 97 -11.76 0.84 -1.02
CA LEU A 97 -12.80 -0.03 -1.58
C LEU A 97 -14.17 0.66 -1.56
N ASN A 98 -14.53 1.24 -0.42
CA ASN A 98 -15.83 1.86 -0.20
C ASN A 98 -16.00 3.23 -0.90
N SER A 99 -14.92 3.86 -1.36
CA SER A 99 -14.97 5.13 -2.09
C SER A 99 -15.16 4.90 -3.59
N LYS A 100 -16.16 5.55 -4.20
CA LYS A 100 -16.47 5.42 -5.65
C LYS A 100 -15.31 5.83 -6.54
N ALA A 101 -14.77 7.03 -6.33
CA ALA A 101 -13.66 7.60 -7.12
C ALA A 101 -12.28 7.44 -6.46
N GLY A 102 -12.22 6.72 -5.33
CA GLY A 102 -11.00 6.67 -4.51
C GLY A 102 -10.61 8.04 -3.96
N ASP A 103 -11.58 8.92 -3.68
CA ASP A 103 -11.28 10.15 -2.95
C ASP A 103 -11.46 9.90 -1.45
N ILE A 104 -10.34 9.83 -0.73
CA ILE A 104 -10.31 9.62 0.72
C ILE A 104 -9.93 10.95 1.37
N PRO A 105 -10.82 11.56 2.19
CA PRO A 105 -10.49 12.75 2.94
C PRO A 105 -9.31 12.50 3.88
N TRP A 106 -8.36 13.44 3.94
CA TRP A 106 -7.18 13.34 4.82
C TRP A 106 -7.51 12.99 6.27
N LYS A 107 -8.61 13.55 6.81
CA LYS A 107 -9.09 13.29 8.17
C LYS A 107 -9.48 11.82 8.44
N GLN A 108 -9.73 11.04 7.40
CA GLN A 108 -10.06 9.62 7.49
C GLN A 108 -8.82 8.73 7.36
N PHE A 109 -7.65 9.28 7.02
CA PHE A 109 -6.43 8.48 6.94
C PHE A 109 -6.12 7.91 8.31
N PRO A 110 -5.80 6.61 8.41
CA PRO A 110 -5.26 6.02 9.63
C PRO A 110 -4.06 6.84 10.14
N GLU A 111 -3.98 7.08 11.44
CA GLU A 111 -3.02 8.01 12.05
C GLU A 111 -1.57 7.71 11.64
N VAL A 112 -1.18 6.43 11.64
CA VAL A 112 0.15 5.99 11.21
C VAL A 112 0.49 6.45 9.78
N LEU A 113 -0.48 6.40 8.87
CA LEU A 113 -0.29 6.81 7.47
C LEU A 113 -0.31 8.33 7.27
N GLN A 114 -0.78 9.11 8.25
CA GLN A 114 -0.69 10.58 8.18
C GLN A 114 0.76 11.07 8.28
N SER A 115 1.67 10.25 8.82
CA SER A 115 3.12 10.51 8.85
C SER A 115 3.85 10.13 7.56
N ALA A 116 3.23 9.32 6.71
CA ALA A 116 3.80 8.91 5.44
C ALA A 116 3.69 10.04 4.42
N GLU A 117 4.64 10.11 3.50
CA GLU A 117 4.54 11.01 2.36
C GLU A 117 3.60 10.39 1.32
N VAL A 118 2.71 11.19 0.74
CA VAL A 118 1.67 10.69 -0.18
C VAL A 118 1.52 11.55 -1.42
N ALA A 119 1.36 10.90 -2.57
CA ALA A 119 0.88 11.51 -3.80
C ALA A 119 -0.47 10.89 -4.19
N LYS A 120 -1.46 11.74 -4.51
CA LYS A 120 -2.73 11.35 -5.12
C LYS A 120 -2.67 11.65 -6.61
N ILE A 121 -2.66 10.62 -7.44
CA ILE A 121 -2.62 10.70 -8.90
C ILE A 121 -4.06 10.53 -9.40
N PRO A 122 -4.60 11.48 -10.19
CA PRO A 122 -5.97 11.38 -10.68
C PRO A 122 -6.15 10.16 -11.59
N SER A 123 -7.34 9.57 -11.59
CA SER A 123 -7.70 8.59 -12.61
C SER A 123 -7.87 9.27 -13.96
N ILE A 124 -7.53 8.53 -15.02
CA ILE A 124 -7.84 8.91 -16.41
C ILE A 124 -9.23 8.45 -16.86
N LEU A 125 -9.87 7.57 -16.08
CA LEU A 125 -11.25 7.14 -16.31
C LEU A 125 -12.16 7.98 -15.42
N GLU A 126 -13.13 8.66 -16.03
CA GLU A 126 -14.20 9.32 -15.27
C GLU A 126 -15.00 8.27 -14.52
N GLY A 127 -15.13 8.43 -13.20
CA GLY A 127 -16.06 7.62 -12.40
C GLY A 127 -17.46 7.87 -12.93
N LYS A 128 -17.99 6.95 -13.75
CA LYS A 128 -19.34 7.10 -14.30
C LYS A 128 -20.31 7.20 -13.13
N ASP A 129 -20.98 8.34 -13.05
CA ASP A 129 -21.91 8.60 -11.96
C ASP A 129 -23.17 7.74 -12.02
#